data_AF-A0A2S0XPC7-F1
#
_entry.id   AF-A0A2S0XPC7-F1
#
_cell.length_a   1.000
_cell.length_b   1.000
_cell.length_c   1.000
_cell.angle_alpha   90.00
_cell.angle_beta   90.00
_cell.angle_gamma   90.00
#
_symmetry.space_group_name_H-M   'P 1'
#
loop_
_entity.id
_entity.type
_entity.pdbx_description
1 polymer ?
#
loop_
_entity_poly.entity_id
_entity_poly.type
_entity_poly.pdbx_seq_one_letter_code
_entity_poly.pdbx_strand_id
1 'polypeptide(L)'
;MMLEVSLVARADERWRALRALHEGATPDVELLSVASGYAVAKIERRAARDGWIAADDFADRLARLADSLIAQAEALQPENEGGFDKAQVDMVGSIIRTVEKINELMRGGEAAKMSQTERDAEMADVLARIDRRIVELARDYARVLCANESELAPR
;
A
#
# COMPACT_ATOMS: atom_id res chain seq x y z
N MET A 1 -2.18 34.02 -13.70
CA MET A 1 -2.73 33.61 -12.38
C MET A 1 -3.45 32.26 -12.38
N MET A 2 -4.57 32.02 -13.08
CA MET A 2 -5.26 30.70 -13.02
C MET A 2 -4.42 29.50 -13.51
N LEU A 3 -3.60 29.67 -14.55
CA LEU A 3 -2.75 28.60 -15.09
C LEU A 3 -1.58 28.22 -14.16
N GLU A 4 -1.06 29.17 -13.39
CA GLU A 4 0.04 28.92 -12.44
C GLU A 4 -0.44 28.16 -11.21
N VAL A 5 -1.63 28.48 -10.70
CA VAL A 5 -2.26 27.75 -9.58
C VAL A 5 -2.50 26.28 -9.96
N SER A 6 -2.88 26.00 -11.21
CA SER A 6 -3.10 24.63 -11.71
C SER A 6 -1.81 23.81 -11.81
N LEU A 7 -0.68 24.43 -12.17
CA LEU A 7 0.61 23.75 -12.27
C LEU A 7 1.19 23.43 -10.89
N VAL A 8 1.07 24.36 -9.93
CA VAL A 8 1.52 24.14 -8.55
C VAL A 8 0.69 23.05 -7.87
N ALA A 9 -0.63 23.05 -8.04
CA ALA A 9 -1.50 22.00 -7.51
C ALA A 9 -1.13 20.59 -8.02
N ARG A 10 -0.83 20.47 -9.33
CA ARG A 10 -0.38 19.21 -9.95
C ARG A 10 1.01 18.77 -9.47
N ALA A 11 1.90 19.72 -9.18
CA ALA A 11 3.22 19.41 -8.62
C ALA A 11 3.09 18.88 -7.18
N ASP A 12 2.21 19.47 -6.37
CA ASP A 12 1.93 19.00 -5.01
C ASP A 12 1.30 17.60 -5.00
N GLU A 13 0.34 17.32 -5.90
CA GLU A 13 -0.26 15.99 -6.05
C GLU A 13 0.78 14.93 -6.40
N ARG A 14 1.71 15.24 -7.31
CA ARG A 14 2.84 14.37 -7.65
C ARG A 14 3.73 14.09 -6.45
N TRP A 15 4.08 15.12 -5.68
CA TRP A 15 4.91 14.94 -4.49
C TRP A 15 4.22 14.12 -3.41
N ARG A 16 2.90 14.30 -3.21
CA ARG A 16 2.12 13.45 -2.31
C ARG A 16 2.08 12.00 -2.78
N ALA A 17 1.89 11.76 -4.08
CA ALA A 17 1.90 10.41 -4.63
C ALA A 17 3.27 9.72 -4.50
N LEU A 18 4.36 10.45 -4.78
CA LEU A 18 5.73 9.95 -4.58
C LEU A 18 6.02 9.66 -3.10
N ARG A 19 5.55 10.53 -2.20
CA ARG A 19 5.64 10.31 -0.76
C ARG A 19 4.87 9.07 -0.32
N ALA A 20 3.64 8.90 -0.77
CA ALA A 20 2.84 7.71 -0.46
C ALA A 20 3.53 6.42 -0.93
N LEU A 21 4.10 6.41 -2.13
CA LEU A 21 4.90 5.28 -2.63
C LEU A 21 6.15 5.04 -1.77
N HIS A 22 6.82 6.09 -1.31
CA HIS A 22 7.98 5.99 -0.43
C HIS A 22 7.61 5.46 0.97
N GLU A 23 6.44 5.84 1.48
CA GLU A 23 5.88 5.39 2.77
C GLU A 23 5.29 3.97 2.70
N GLY A 24 5.25 3.36 1.51
CA GLY A 24 4.89 1.96 1.30
C GLY A 24 3.47 1.72 0.79
N ALA A 25 2.73 2.77 0.40
CA ALA A 25 1.38 2.60 -0.16
C ALA A 25 1.40 1.59 -1.32
N THR A 26 0.38 0.72 -1.38
CA THR A 26 0.28 -0.27 -2.45
C THR A 26 0.33 0.44 -3.82
N PRO A 27 1.30 0.13 -4.69
CA PRO A 27 1.43 0.81 -5.97
C PRO A 27 0.35 0.31 -6.94
N ASP A 28 -0.77 1.03 -7.01
CA ASP A 28 -1.77 0.84 -8.05
C ASP A 28 -1.50 1.75 -9.27
N VAL A 29 -2.23 1.51 -10.35
CA VAL A 29 -2.03 2.22 -11.63
C VAL A 29 -2.40 3.70 -11.53
N GLU A 30 -3.34 4.06 -10.65
CA GLU A 30 -3.80 5.42 -10.44
C GLU A 30 -2.75 6.26 -9.68
N LEU A 31 -2.18 5.70 -8.61
CA LEU A 31 -1.10 6.29 -7.84
C LEU A 31 0.16 6.46 -8.69
N LEU A 32 0.51 5.45 -9.51
CA LEU A 32 1.61 5.54 -10.47
C LEU A 32 1.36 6.60 -11.54
N SER A 33 0.11 6.79 -11.97
CA SER A 33 -0.29 7.84 -12.92
C SER A 33 -0.07 9.23 -12.32
N VAL A 34 -0.51 9.45 -11.08
CA VAL A 34 -0.28 10.71 -10.38
C VAL A 34 1.21 10.95 -10.17
N ALA A 35 1.95 9.99 -9.63
CA ALA A 35 3.37 10.13 -9.32
C ALA A 35 4.25 10.37 -10.56
N SER A 36 4.00 9.63 -11.64
CA SER A 36 4.79 9.73 -12.88
C SER A 36 4.31 10.86 -13.80
N GLY A 37 3.06 11.30 -13.64
CA GLY A 37 2.44 12.25 -14.54
C GLY A 37 2.01 11.69 -15.88
N TYR A 38 2.07 10.38 -16.09
CA TYR A 38 1.56 9.71 -17.28
C TYR A 38 0.11 9.29 -17.10
N ALA A 39 -0.67 9.31 -18.18
CA ALA A 39 -2.03 8.79 -18.16
C ALA A 39 -2.05 7.30 -17.78
N VAL A 40 -3.05 6.90 -16.98
CA VAL A 40 -3.34 5.50 -16.57
C VAL A 40 -3.20 4.52 -17.74
N ALA A 41 -3.89 4.77 -18.85
CA ALA A 41 -3.85 3.90 -20.04
C ALA A 41 -2.45 3.70 -20.65
N LYS A 42 -1.51 4.62 -20.41
CA LYS A 42 -0.11 4.47 -20.84
C LYS A 42 0.66 3.54 -19.91
N ILE A 43 0.38 3.63 -18.61
CA ILE A 43 0.96 2.76 -17.58
C ILE A 43 0.43 1.35 -17.75
N GLU A 44 -0.87 1.15 -17.94
CA GLU A 44 -1.46 -0.18 -18.18
C GLU A 44 -0.85 -0.86 -19.40
N ARG A 45 -0.75 -0.14 -20.53
CA ARG A 45 -0.11 -0.67 -21.74
C ARG A 45 1.35 -1.03 -21.51
N ARG A 46 2.06 -0.30 -20.65
CA ARG A 46 3.46 -0.59 -20.31
C ARG A 46 3.54 -1.80 -19.38
N ALA A 47 2.73 -1.83 -18.35
CA ALA A 47 2.63 -2.93 -17.40
C ALA A 47 2.28 -4.25 -18.10
N ALA A 48 1.31 -4.26 -19.00
CA ALA A 48 0.93 -5.44 -19.78
C ALA A 48 2.05 -5.91 -20.72
N ARG A 49 2.77 -4.98 -21.36
CA ARG A 49 3.90 -5.30 -22.25
C ARG A 49 5.08 -5.89 -21.50
N ASP A 50 5.39 -5.32 -20.34
CA ASP A 50 6.58 -5.67 -19.56
C ASP A 50 6.27 -6.74 -18.49
N GLY A 51 5.02 -7.20 -18.39
CA GLY A 51 4.59 -8.26 -17.48
C GLY A 51 4.67 -7.87 -16.00
N TRP A 52 4.33 -6.62 -15.66
CA TRP A 52 4.31 -6.18 -14.27
C TRP A 52 3.24 -6.94 -13.49
N ILE A 53 3.58 -7.34 -12.26
CA ILE A 53 2.71 -8.06 -11.35
C ILE A 53 2.42 -7.14 -10.18
N ALA A 54 1.13 -6.95 -9.85
CA ALA A 54 0.73 -6.16 -8.69
C ALA A 54 1.19 -6.86 -7.40
N ALA A 55 1.55 -6.08 -6.38
CA ALA A 55 2.08 -6.62 -5.13
C ALA A 55 1.09 -7.60 -4.45
N ASP A 56 -0.21 -7.29 -4.49
CA ASP A 56 -1.24 -8.16 -3.91
C ASP A 56 -1.47 -9.43 -4.77
N ASP A 57 -1.33 -9.36 -6.10
CA ASP A 57 -1.43 -10.54 -6.96
C ASP A 57 -0.27 -11.52 -6.73
N PHE A 58 0.92 -11.04 -6.34
CA PHE A 58 2.02 -11.93 -5.97
C PHE A 58 1.71 -12.73 -4.70
N ALA A 59 1.18 -12.09 -3.66
CA ALA A 59 0.78 -12.76 -2.43
C ALA A 59 -0.35 -13.77 -2.68
N ASP A 60 -1.37 -13.38 -3.43
CA ASP A 60 -2.50 -14.26 -3.80
C ASP A 60 -2.04 -15.43 -4.68
N ARG A 61 -1.11 -15.19 -5.60
CA ARG A 61 -0.51 -16.24 -6.42
C ARG A 61 0.32 -17.22 -5.59
N LEU A 62 1.03 -16.70 -4.59
CA LEU A 62 1.83 -17.52 -3.69
C LEU A 62 0.93 -18.38 -2.77
N ALA A 63 -0.17 -17.81 -2.27
CA ALA A 63 -1.19 -18.55 -1.53
C ALA A 63 -1.81 -19.68 -2.38
N ARG A 64 -2.25 -19.37 -3.60
CA ARG A 64 -2.77 -20.38 -4.54
C ARG A 64 -1.76 -21.48 -4.86
N LEU A 65 -0.47 -21.15 -4.93
CA LEU A 65 0.59 -22.13 -5.13
C LEU A 65 0.74 -23.04 -3.91
N ALA A 66 0.70 -22.48 -2.70
CA ALA A 66 0.72 -23.27 -1.46
C ALA A 66 -0.47 -24.23 -1.39
N ASP A 67 -1.69 -23.75 -1.68
CA ASP A 67 -2.90 -24.58 -1.71
C ASP A 67 -2.77 -25.73 -2.72
N SER A 68 -2.25 -25.44 -3.91
CA SER A 68 -2.01 -26.46 -4.95
C SER A 68 -0.98 -27.51 -4.53
N LEU A 69 0.06 -27.10 -3.80
CA LEU A 69 1.08 -28.02 -3.28
C LEU A 69 0.52 -28.89 -2.14
N ILE A 70 -0.30 -28.32 -1.26
CA ILE A 70 -1.01 -29.06 -0.20
C ILE A 70 -1.92 -30.11 -0.84
N ALA A 71 -2.74 -29.73 -1.83
CA ALA A 71 -3.61 -30.66 -2.54
C ALA A 71 -2.84 -31.80 -3.23
N GLN A 72 -1.64 -31.51 -3.76
CA GLN A 72 -0.76 -32.56 -4.33
C GLN A 72 -0.24 -33.51 -3.25
N ALA A 73 0.14 -33.01 -2.07
CA ALA A 73 0.54 -33.86 -0.96
C ALA A 73 -0.62 -34.72 -0.42
N GLU A 74 -1.83 -34.16 -0.37
CA GLU A 74 -3.04 -34.89 0.03
C GLU A 74 -3.42 -35.98 -0.97
N ALA A 75 -3.29 -35.71 -2.27
CA ALA A 75 -3.56 -36.70 -3.33
C ALA A 75 -2.56 -37.86 -3.37
N LEU A 76 -1.39 -37.72 -2.72
CA LEU A 76 -0.42 -38.79 -2.57
C LEU A 76 -0.75 -39.74 -1.40
N GLN A 77 -1.82 -39.49 -0.63
CA GLN A 77 -2.26 -40.43 0.39
C GLN A 77 -2.67 -41.77 -0.25
N PRO A 78 -2.12 -42.90 0.20
CA PRO A 78 -2.48 -44.20 -0.33
C PRO A 78 -3.91 -44.56 0.11
N GLU A 79 -4.78 -44.77 -0.87
CA GLU A 79 -6.15 -45.30 -0.71
C GLU A 79 -6.17 -46.76 -0.19
N ASN A 80 -5.01 -47.41 -0.09
CA ASN A 80 -4.89 -48.84 0.25
C ASN A 80 -3.80 -49.06 1.32
N GLU A 81 -3.98 -50.10 2.14
CA GLU A 81 -3.16 -50.52 3.30
C GLU A 81 -1.66 -50.78 3.03
N GLY A 82 -1.17 -50.56 1.80
CA GLY A 82 0.25 -50.55 1.46
C GLY A 82 0.83 -49.15 1.67
N GLY A 83 1.54 -48.96 2.79
CA GLY A 83 2.13 -47.68 3.19
C GLY A 83 3.06 -47.04 2.13
N PHE A 84 3.36 -45.76 2.35
CA PHE A 84 4.17 -44.95 1.44
C PHE A 84 5.52 -45.60 1.08
N ASP A 85 5.88 -45.56 -0.20
CA ASP A 85 7.26 -45.86 -0.61
C ASP A 85 8.21 -44.71 -0.23
N LYS A 86 9.51 -45.00 -0.20
CA LYS A 86 10.53 -44.00 0.20
C LYS A 86 10.54 -42.75 -0.69
N ALA A 87 10.27 -42.90 -1.98
CA ALA A 87 10.23 -41.78 -2.91
C ALA A 87 9.01 -40.87 -2.67
N GLN A 88 7.87 -41.46 -2.30
CA GLN A 88 6.67 -40.73 -1.90
C GLN A 88 6.88 -39.95 -0.60
N VAL A 89 7.51 -40.56 0.41
CA VAL A 89 7.87 -39.86 1.66
C VAL A 89 8.81 -38.69 1.40
N ASP A 90 9.84 -38.88 0.57
CA ASP A 90 10.78 -37.81 0.22
C ASP A 90 10.10 -36.67 -0.55
N MET A 91 9.15 -36.98 -1.44
CA MET A 91 8.36 -36.00 -2.19
C MET A 91 7.45 -35.17 -1.27
N VAL A 92 6.68 -35.83 -0.39
CA VAL A 92 5.83 -35.16 0.60
C VAL A 92 6.67 -34.27 1.52
N GLY A 93 7.84 -34.75 1.98
CA GLY A 93 8.77 -33.96 2.78
C GLY A 93 9.36 -32.74 2.03
N SER A 94 9.54 -32.83 0.70
CA SER A 94 9.93 -31.67 -0.12
C SER A 94 8.80 -30.66 -0.26
N ILE A 95 7.56 -31.13 -0.43
CA ILE A 95 6.38 -30.28 -0.52
C ILE A 95 6.18 -29.49 0.79
N ILE A 96 6.22 -30.16 1.94
CA ILE A 96 6.06 -29.52 3.25
C ILE A 96 7.08 -28.40 3.46
N ARG A 97 8.36 -28.67 3.19
CA ARG A 97 9.42 -27.64 3.31
C ARG A 97 9.19 -26.45 2.38
N THR A 98 8.66 -26.70 1.20
CA THR A 98 8.35 -25.63 0.23
C THR A 98 7.18 -24.78 0.71
N VAL A 99 6.14 -25.40 1.26
CA VAL A 99 4.99 -24.71 1.86
C VAL A 99 5.42 -23.90 3.10
N GLU A 100 6.29 -24.44 3.96
CA GLU A 100 6.86 -23.70 5.09
C GLU A 100 7.63 -22.46 4.63
N LYS A 101 8.45 -22.60 3.58
CA LYS A 101 9.22 -21.47 3.00
C LYS A 101 8.31 -20.40 2.42
N ILE A 102 7.24 -20.81 1.75
CA ILE A 102 6.21 -19.91 1.22
C ILE A 102 5.52 -19.15 2.36
N ASN A 103 5.12 -19.85 3.42
CA ASN A 103 4.46 -19.25 4.58
C ASN A 103 5.38 -18.26 5.33
N GLU A 104 6.67 -18.56 5.43
CA GLU A 104 7.69 -17.66 5.97
C GLU A 104 7.76 -16.34 5.17
N LEU A 105 7.75 -16.43 3.84
CA LEU A 105 7.75 -15.26 2.95
C LEU A 105 6.46 -14.43 3.05
N MET A 106 5.30 -15.10 3.19
CA MET A 106 4.01 -14.42 3.35
C MET A 106 3.93 -13.65 4.68
N ARG A 107 4.36 -14.26 5.79
CA ARG A 107 4.37 -13.62 7.12
C ARG A 107 5.29 -12.40 7.18
N GLY A 108 6.42 -12.42 6.49
CA GLY A 108 7.31 -11.25 6.38
C GLY A 108 6.61 -10.04 5.74
N GLY A 109 5.73 -10.29 4.75
CA GLY A 109 4.92 -9.26 4.10
C GLY A 109 3.81 -8.71 5.01
N GLU A 110 3.11 -9.57 5.75
CA GLU A 110 2.07 -9.15 6.71
C GLU A 110 2.63 -8.30 7.86
N ALA A 111 3.77 -8.69 8.44
CA ALA A 111 4.42 -7.92 9.49
C ALA A 111 4.83 -6.51 9.01
N ALA A 112 5.27 -6.40 7.76
CA ALA A 112 5.56 -5.10 7.13
C ALA A 112 4.27 -4.27 6.95
N LYS A 113 3.18 -4.86 6.45
CA LYS A 113 1.86 -4.20 6.27
C LYS A 113 1.29 -3.71 7.60
N MET A 114 1.36 -4.51 8.67
CA MET A 114 0.94 -4.10 10.02
C MET A 114 1.74 -2.89 10.52
N SER A 115 3.07 -2.93 10.38
CA SER A 115 3.94 -1.82 10.81
C SER A 115 3.68 -0.51 10.05
N GLN A 116 3.20 -0.60 8.81
CA GLN A 116 2.84 0.55 8.01
C GLN A 116 1.49 1.13 8.43
N THR A 117 0.50 0.29 8.70
CA THR A 117 -0.82 0.74 9.19
C THR A 117 -0.70 1.48 10.53
N GLU A 118 0.16 0.99 11.43
CA GLU A 118 0.44 1.66 12.71
C GLU A 118 1.07 3.04 12.50
N ARG A 119 2.05 3.16 11.59
CA ARG A 119 2.69 4.45 11.25
C ARG A 119 1.71 5.41 10.57
N ASP A 120 0.84 4.92 9.70
CA ASP A 120 -0.17 5.74 9.02
C ASP A 120 -1.18 6.30 10.02
N ALA A 121 -1.60 5.49 11.00
CA ALA A 121 -2.47 5.93 12.08
C ALA A 121 -1.81 7.01 12.96
N GLU A 122 -0.53 6.84 13.29
CA GLU A 122 0.25 7.85 14.04
C GLU A 122 0.40 9.15 13.24
N MET A 123 0.70 9.05 11.94
CA MET A 123 0.81 10.19 11.03
C MET A 123 -0.52 10.94 10.92
N ALA A 124 -1.64 10.23 10.81
CA ALA A 124 -2.96 10.83 10.75
C ALA A 124 -3.30 11.62 12.02
N ASP A 125 -2.92 11.12 13.20
CA ASP A 125 -3.10 11.83 14.47
C ASP A 125 -2.27 13.13 14.53
N VAL A 126 -1.00 13.06 14.10
CA VAL A 126 -0.14 14.24 14.01
C VAL A 126 -0.72 15.29 13.08
N LEU A 127 -1.19 14.89 11.89
CA LEU A 127 -1.83 15.79 10.93
C LEU A 127 -3.12 16.41 11.49
N ALA A 128 -3.94 15.63 12.21
CA ALA A 128 -5.15 16.14 12.84
C ALA A 128 -4.86 17.19 13.93
N ARG A 129 -3.75 17.02 14.68
CA ARG A 129 -3.30 18.01 15.66
C ARG A 129 -2.82 19.30 15.00
N ILE A 130 -2.11 19.19 13.88
CA ILE A 130 -1.67 20.36 13.10
C ILE A 130 -2.87 21.13 12.55
N ASP A 131 -3.84 20.43 11.95
CA ASP A 131 -5.03 21.06 11.37
C ASP A 131 -5.83 21.83 12.44
N ARG A 132 -6.04 21.21 13.61
CA ARG A 132 -6.69 21.87 14.75
C ARG A 132 -5.97 23.17 15.14
N ARG A 133 -4.63 23.14 15.18
CA ARG A 133 -3.83 24.30 15.53
C ARG A 133 -3.88 25.41 14.48
N ILE A 134 -3.93 25.05 13.19
CA ILE A 134 -4.11 26.00 12.09
C ILE A 134 -5.46 26.72 12.24
N VAL A 135 -6.53 25.98 12.52
CA VAL A 135 -7.87 26.55 12.71
C VAL A 135 -7.92 27.48 13.93
N GLU A 136 -7.30 27.11 15.04
CA GLU A 136 -7.17 27.96 16.23
C GLU A 136 -6.46 29.27 15.91
N LEU A 137 -5.27 29.20 15.31
CA LEU A 137 -4.48 30.38 14.96
C LEU A 137 -5.21 31.29 13.97
N ALA A 138 -5.89 30.72 12.98
CA ALA A 138 -6.70 31.48 12.04
C ALA A 138 -7.83 32.24 12.75
N ARG A 139 -8.52 31.59 13.70
CA ARG A 139 -9.59 32.22 14.50
C ARG A 139 -9.04 33.33 15.41
N ASP A 140 -7.90 33.10 16.05
CA ASP A 140 -7.24 34.10 16.88
C ASP A 140 -6.83 35.31 16.05
N TYR A 141 -6.23 35.08 14.88
CA TYR A 141 -5.83 36.15 13.96
C TYR A 141 -7.04 36.95 13.44
N ALA A 142 -8.12 36.27 13.07
CA ALA A 142 -9.37 36.93 12.69
C ALA A 142 -9.94 37.81 13.82
N ARG A 143 -9.89 37.34 15.08
CA ARG A 143 -10.31 38.14 16.24
C ARG A 143 -9.47 39.41 16.40
N VAL A 144 -8.15 39.30 16.25
CA VAL A 144 -7.25 40.46 16.33
C VAL A 144 -7.55 41.47 15.21
N LEU A 145 -7.77 41.01 13.98
CA LEU A 145 -8.14 41.90 12.86
C LEU A 145 -9.45 42.64 13.11
N CYS A 146 -10.51 41.96 13.56
CA CYS A 146 -11.79 42.60 13.85
C CYS A 146 -11.72 43.60 15.02
N ALA A 147 -10.90 43.32 16.04
CA ALA A 147 -10.68 44.24 17.15
C ALA A 147 -9.97 45.52 16.70
N ASN A 148 -8.94 45.39 15.86
CA ASN A 148 -8.20 46.52 15.31
C ASN A 148 -9.06 47.37 14.35
N GLU A 149 -9.92 46.75 13.53
CA GLU A 149 -10.87 47.50 12.67
C GLU A 149 -11.90 48.31 13.47
N SER A 150 -12.32 47.81 14.65
CA SER A 150 -13.28 48.50 15.51
C SER A 150 -12.67 49.71 16.24
N GLU A 151 -11.36 49.74 16.48
CA GLU A 151 -10.65 50.90 17.07
C GLU A 151 -10.36 52.02 16.04
N LEU A 152 -10.36 51.70 14.74
CA LEU A 152 -10.06 52.64 13.65
C LEU A 152 -11.29 53.34 13.05
N ALA A 153 -12.50 52.99 13.48
CA ALA A 153 -13.73 53.66 13.05
C ALA A 153 -14.03 54.90 13.94
N PRO A 154 -13.91 56.14 13.44
CA PRO A 154 -14.32 57.31 14.21
C PRO A 154 -15.85 57.38 14.29
N ARG A 155 -16.36 57.77 15.46
CA ARG A 155 -17.78 58.14 15.68
C ARG A 155 -18.16 59.40 14.92
#